data_AF-A0A9P5ZXM3-F1
#
_entry.id   AF-A0A9P5ZXM3-F1
#
_cell.length_a   1.000
_cell.length_b   1.000
_cell.length_c   1.000
_cell.angle_alpha   90.00
_cell.angle_beta   90.00
_cell.angle_gamma   90.00
#
_symmetry.space_group_name_H-M   'P 1'
#
loop_
_entity.id
_entity.type
_entity.pdbx_description
1 polymer ?
#
loop_
_entity_poly.entity_id
_entity_poly.type
_entity_poly.pdbx_seq_one_letter_code
_entity_poly.pdbx_strand_id
1 'polypeptide(L)'
;MEEGNVNVAILWDWFNHSENFFRQKSITPENRVVSIAWGMSGIHAMHWLSTNSPLLDTMFWDDYKEQMRILFLPSDWEHTGCMDVLCLQQGLRFFVEFSLNMIGHNNLLAGTDSFFNDKALCDTMDANMDCKLTRECNC
;
A
#
# COMPACT_ATOMS: atom_id res chain seq x y z
N MET A 1 -15.33 8.55 -4.38
CA MET A 1 -14.40 8.93 -3.31
C MET A 1 -15.09 10.03 -2.51
N GLU A 2 -15.51 9.75 -1.29
CA GLU A 2 -15.97 10.83 -0.38
C GLU A 2 -14.74 11.65 0.03
N GLU A 3 -14.89 12.97 0.07
CA GLU A 3 -13.86 13.88 0.56
C GLU A 3 -13.51 13.54 2.00
N GLY A 4 -12.23 13.26 2.27
CA GLY A 4 -11.69 13.52 3.61
C GLY A 4 -10.67 12.57 4.19
N ASN A 5 -10.39 11.38 3.63
CA ASN A 5 -9.26 10.58 4.14
C ASN A 5 -8.71 9.63 3.09
N VAL A 6 -7.71 10.09 2.35
CA VAL A 6 -6.86 9.19 1.55
C VAL A 6 -6.03 8.39 2.54
N ASN A 7 -6.22 7.07 2.56
CA ASN A 7 -5.42 6.14 3.35
C ASN A 7 -4.50 5.32 2.44
N VAL A 8 -3.61 4.51 3.06
CA VAL A 8 -2.63 3.71 2.33
C VAL A 8 -3.28 2.73 1.34
N ALA A 9 -4.44 2.16 1.69
CA ALA A 9 -5.17 1.23 0.81
C ALA A 9 -5.71 1.92 -0.44
N ILE A 10 -6.24 3.15 -0.29
CA ILE A 10 -6.73 3.94 -1.43
C ILE A 10 -5.58 4.33 -2.36
N LEU A 11 -4.43 4.77 -1.82
CA LEU A 11 -3.26 5.07 -2.66
C LEU A 11 -2.71 3.82 -3.35
N TRP A 12 -2.63 2.71 -2.62
CA TRP A 12 -2.19 1.44 -3.18
C TRP A 12 -3.09 1.00 -4.34
N ASP A 13 -4.41 1.10 -4.17
CA ASP A 13 -5.38 0.77 -5.21
C ASP A 13 -5.24 1.70 -6.43
N TRP A 14 -5.07 3.01 -6.20
CA TRP A 14 -4.80 3.99 -7.24
C TRP A 14 -3.53 3.65 -8.06
N PHE A 15 -2.44 3.29 -7.39
CA PHE A 15 -1.19 2.92 -8.07
C PHE A 15 -1.35 1.65 -8.90
N ASN A 16 -2.04 0.63 -8.39
CA ASN A 16 -2.27 -0.61 -9.14
C ASN A 16 -3.19 -0.42 -10.35
N HIS A 17 -4.24 0.39 -10.22
CA HIS A 17 -5.09 0.76 -11.34
C HIS A 17 -4.29 1.55 -12.40
N SER A 18 -3.40 2.45 -11.96
CA SER A 18 -2.53 3.21 -12.85
C SER A 18 -1.55 2.30 -13.61
N GLU A 19 -0.91 1.34 -12.93
CA GLU A 19 -0.03 0.36 -13.56
C GLU A 19 -0.76 -0.48 -14.62
N ASN A 20 -1.97 -0.94 -14.30
CA ASN A 20 -2.80 -1.67 -15.25
C ASN A 20 -3.15 -0.81 -16.48
N PHE A 21 -3.51 0.46 -16.26
CA PHE A 21 -3.76 1.42 -17.33
C PHE A 21 -2.53 1.62 -18.21
N PHE A 22 -1.34 1.80 -17.63
CA PHE A 22 -0.09 1.96 -18.38
C PHE A 22 0.20 0.76 -19.28
N ARG A 23 -0.02 -0.46 -18.78
CA ARG A 23 0.15 -1.69 -19.57
C ARG A 23 -0.86 -1.78 -20.70
N GLN A 24 -2.13 -1.53 -20.41
CA GLN A 24 -3.20 -1.60 -21.41
C GLN A 24 -3.04 -0.58 -22.53
N LYS A 25 -2.54 0.62 -22.21
CA LYS A 25 -2.35 1.71 -23.16
C LYS A 25 -0.93 1.82 -23.72
N SER A 26 -0.02 0.92 -23.30
CA SER A 26 1.39 0.95 -23.68
C SER A 26 2.05 2.32 -23.43
N ILE A 27 1.74 2.93 -22.29
CA ILE A 27 2.31 4.23 -21.90
C ILE A 27 3.80 4.05 -21.59
N THR A 28 4.64 4.90 -22.21
CA THR A 28 6.08 4.87 -21.97
C THR A 28 6.40 5.36 -20.56
N PRO A 29 7.49 4.90 -19.92
CA PRO A 29 7.85 5.29 -18.55
C PRO A 29 7.84 6.80 -18.30
N GLU A 30 8.29 7.59 -19.27
CA GLU A 30 8.42 9.05 -19.20
C GLU A 30 7.06 9.77 -19.20
N ASN A 31 6.03 9.13 -19.75
CA ASN A 31 4.69 9.72 -19.89
C ASN A 31 3.71 9.23 -18.81
N ARG A 32 4.12 8.34 -17.92
CA ARG A 32 3.23 7.70 -16.93
C ARG A 32 2.56 8.71 -16.01
N VAL A 33 3.33 9.58 -15.38
CA VAL A 33 2.81 10.55 -14.41
C VAL A 33 1.84 11.52 -15.06
N VAL A 34 2.23 12.15 -16.17
CA VAL A 34 1.38 13.07 -16.94
C VAL A 34 0.06 12.43 -17.37
N SER A 35 0.09 11.13 -17.71
CA SER A 35 -1.10 10.40 -18.18
C SER A 35 -2.16 10.17 -17.10
N ILE A 36 -1.80 10.24 -15.81
CA ILE A 36 -2.72 9.92 -14.70
C ILE A 36 -2.87 11.04 -13.68
N ALA A 37 -1.95 12.00 -13.61
CA ALA A 37 -1.89 12.99 -12.54
C ALA A 37 -3.22 13.76 -12.39
N TRP A 38 -3.86 14.09 -13.51
CA TRP A 38 -5.15 14.79 -13.57
C TRP A 38 -6.36 13.92 -13.24
N GLY A 39 -6.18 12.62 -13.02
CA GLY A 39 -7.25 11.71 -12.61
C GLY A 39 -7.52 11.69 -11.10
N MET A 40 -6.67 12.32 -10.29
CA MET A 40 -6.94 12.47 -8.85
C MET A 40 -8.02 13.53 -8.61
N SER A 41 -8.87 13.27 -7.62
CA SER A 41 -9.94 14.18 -7.20
C SER A 41 -9.73 14.63 -5.75
N GLY A 42 -10.26 15.79 -5.40
CA GLY A 42 -10.15 16.40 -4.06
C GLY A 42 -9.36 17.70 -4.07
N ILE A 43 -9.77 18.65 -3.22
CA ILE A 43 -9.25 20.02 -3.22
C ILE A 43 -7.74 20.10 -3.01
N HIS A 44 -7.18 19.30 -2.09
CA HIS A 44 -5.75 19.28 -1.79
C HIS A 44 -4.91 18.69 -2.94
N ALA A 45 -5.39 17.59 -3.54
CA ALA A 45 -4.75 16.99 -4.71
C ALA A 45 -4.74 17.96 -5.88
N MET A 46 -5.90 18.53 -6.23
CA MET A 46 -6.02 19.47 -7.35
C MET A 46 -5.19 20.75 -7.14
N HIS A 47 -5.15 21.28 -5.92
CA HIS A 47 -4.29 22.41 -5.58
C HIS A 47 -2.81 22.05 -5.77
N TRP A 48 -2.35 20.92 -5.24
CA TRP A 48 -0.95 20.51 -5.40
C TRP A 48 -0.58 20.29 -6.88
N LEU A 49 -1.44 19.58 -7.63
CA LEU A 49 -1.23 19.29 -9.06
C LEU A 49 -1.13 20.57 -9.89
N SER A 50 -2.06 21.50 -9.71
CA SER A 50 -2.07 22.78 -10.42
C SER A 50 -0.85 23.65 -10.10
N THR A 51 -0.37 23.62 -8.86
CA THR A 51 0.80 24.41 -8.44
C THR A 51 2.12 23.80 -8.91
N ASN A 52 2.16 22.48 -9.12
CA ASN A 52 3.38 21.72 -9.45
C ASN A 52 3.35 21.13 -10.87
N SER A 53 2.49 21.62 -11.77
CA SER A 53 2.35 21.07 -13.13
C SER A 53 3.68 20.88 -13.88
N PRO A 54 4.64 21.83 -13.88
CA PRO A 54 5.92 21.63 -14.57
C PRO A 54 6.79 20.52 -13.97
N LEU A 55 6.65 20.25 -12.67
CA LEU A 55 7.35 19.16 -12.00
C LEU A 55 6.79 17.82 -12.48
N LEU A 56 5.45 17.70 -12.58
CA LEU A 56 4.77 16.48 -13.00
C LEU A 56 5.15 16.03 -14.41
N ASP A 57 5.46 16.97 -15.30
CA ASP A 57 5.84 16.69 -16.70
C ASP A 57 7.16 15.93 -16.83
N THR A 58 8.01 15.98 -15.80
CA THR A 58 9.34 15.35 -15.79
C THR A 58 9.52 14.31 -14.69
N MET A 59 8.49 14.12 -13.87
CA MET A 59 8.54 13.25 -12.70
C MET A 59 8.50 11.79 -13.10
N PHE A 60 9.42 10.99 -12.55
CA PHE A 60 9.36 9.54 -12.71
C PHE A 60 8.27 8.94 -11.85
N TRP A 61 7.79 7.75 -12.26
CA TRP A 61 6.69 7.09 -11.57
C TRP A 61 6.98 6.76 -10.10
N ASP A 62 8.21 6.37 -9.77
CA ASP A 62 8.60 6.06 -8.39
C ASP A 62 8.63 7.32 -7.52
N ASP A 63 9.15 8.43 -8.04
CA ASP A 63 9.12 9.74 -7.36
C ASP A 63 7.69 10.21 -7.12
N TYR A 64 6.79 9.99 -8.08
CA TYR A 64 5.38 10.31 -7.94
C TYR A 64 4.71 9.53 -6.81
N LYS A 65 4.92 8.20 -6.74
CA LYS A 65 4.38 7.38 -5.64
C LYS A 65 4.85 7.88 -4.28
N GLU A 66 6.12 8.27 -4.18
CA GLU A 66 6.68 8.80 -2.94
C GLU A 66 6.07 10.15 -2.55
N GLN A 67 5.96 11.09 -3.51
CA GLN A 67 5.30 12.37 -3.27
C GLN A 67 3.83 12.20 -2.83
N MET A 68 3.11 11.27 -3.45
CA MET A 68 1.72 10.98 -3.05
C MET A 68 1.63 10.45 -1.62
N ARG A 69 2.56 9.58 -1.19
CA ARG A 69 2.61 9.11 0.20
C ARG A 69 2.86 10.27 1.16
N ILE A 70 3.82 11.15 0.86
CA ILE A 70 4.15 12.32 1.68
C ILE A 70 2.95 13.28 1.81
N LEU A 71 2.21 13.49 0.73
CA LEU A 71 1.11 14.47 0.71
C LEU A 71 -0.14 13.99 1.43
N PHE A 72 -0.43 12.68 1.35
CA PHE A 72 -1.73 12.15 1.75
C PHE A 72 -1.68 11.23 2.96
N LEU A 73 -0.54 10.65 3.30
CA LEU A 73 -0.43 9.75 4.44
C LEU A 73 0.16 10.47 5.66
N PRO A 74 -0.28 10.11 6.88
CA PRO A 74 0.37 10.53 8.11
C PRO A 74 1.86 10.18 8.11
N SER A 75 2.71 10.98 8.75
CA SER A 75 4.18 10.72 8.77
C SER A 75 4.58 9.36 9.37
N ASP A 76 3.71 8.77 10.20
CA ASP A 76 3.88 7.49 10.87
C ASP A 76 3.08 6.35 10.21
N TRP A 77 2.59 6.55 8.98
CA TRP A 77 1.77 5.56 8.27
C TRP A 77 2.47 4.21 8.13
N GLU A 78 3.78 4.22 7.82
CA GLU A 78 4.56 3.00 7.62
C GLU A 78 4.75 2.25 8.94
N HIS A 79 5.03 2.98 10.02
CA HIS A 79 5.11 2.40 11.36
C HIS A 79 3.77 1.80 11.78
N THR A 80 2.67 2.52 11.56
CA THR A 80 1.31 2.04 11.85
C THR A 80 1.00 0.77 11.05
N GLY A 81 1.31 0.73 9.75
CA GLY A 81 1.12 -0.45 8.92
C GLY A 81 1.98 -1.65 9.36
N CYS A 82 3.21 -1.42 9.80
CA CYS A 82 4.06 -2.46 10.39
C CYS A 82 3.44 -3.03 11.67
N MET A 83 2.91 -2.15 12.53
CA MET A 83 2.19 -2.57 13.74
C MET A 83 0.91 -3.34 13.42
N ASP A 84 0.18 -2.98 12.36
CA ASP A 84 -1.00 -3.72 11.91
C ASP A 84 -0.63 -5.16 11.51
N VAL A 85 0.54 -5.40 10.91
CA VAL A 85 1.03 -6.76 10.62
C VAL A 85 1.46 -7.48 11.91
N LEU A 86 2.32 -6.85 12.71
CA LEU A 86 2.93 -7.48 13.89
C LEU A 86 1.93 -7.80 15.00
N CYS A 87 0.93 -6.95 15.20
CA CYS A 87 -0.06 -7.12 16.26
C CYS A 87 -1.30 -7.92 15.82
N LEU A 88 -1.40 -8.31 14.56
CA LEU A 88 -2.53 -9.11 14.10
C LEU A 88 -2.47 -10.51 14.71
N GLN A 89 -3.42 -10.84 15.58
CA GLN A 89 -3.55 -12.17 16.19
C GLN A 89 -4.61 -12.98 15.47
N GLN A 90 -4.40 -14.28 15.27
CA GLN A 90 -5.44 -15.15 14.71
C GLN A 90 -6.72 -15.11 15.55
N GLY A 91 -6.57 -15.29 16.87
CA GLY A 91 -7.69 -15.37 17.81
C GLY A 91 -8.70 -16.44 17.39
N LEU A 92 -9.98 -16.08 17.31
CA LEU A 92 -11.05 -16.99 16.92
C LEU A 92 -11.27 -17.11 15.40
N ARG A 93 -10.46 -16.42 14.58
CA ARG A 93 -10.60 -16.45 13.11
C ARG A 93 -10.05 -17.74 12.52
N PHE A 94 -10.62 -18.16 11.39
CA PHE A 94 -10.04 -19.23 10.60
C PHE A 94 -8.65 -18.81 10.09
N PHE A 95 -7.74 -19.78 10.01
CA PHE A 95 -6.37 -19.53 9.55
C PHE A 95 -6.32 -18.82 8.19
N VAL A 96 -7.18 -19.22 7.25
CA VAL A 96 -7.24 -18.62 5.90
C VAL A 96 -7.64 -17.15 5.94
N GLU A 97 -8.61 -16.77 6.79
CA GLU A 97 -9.02 -15.37 6.93
C GLU A 97 -7.90 -14.54 7.57
N PHE A 98 -7.29 -15.08 8.62
CA PHE A 98 -6.17 -14.46 9.32
C PHE A 98 -4.97 -14.24 8.40
N SER A 99 -4.56 -15.26 7.64
CA SER A 99 -3.40 -15.18 6.75
C SER A 99 -3.64 -14.21 5.60
N LEU A 100 -4.83 -14.23 4.99
CA LEU A 100 -5.20 -13.25 3.96
C LEU A 100 -5.20 -11.82 4.49
N ASN A 101 -5.67 -11.60 5.73
CA ASN A 101 -5.66 -10.29 6.34
C ASN A 101 -4.22 -9.80 6.61
N MET A 102 -3.34 -10.68 7.13
CA MET A 102 -1.93 -10.35 7.34
C MET A 102 -1.20 -10.04 6.02
N ILE A 103 -1.43 -10.85 4.98
CA ILE A 103 -0.91 -10.60 3.62
C ILE A 103 -1.42 -9.26 3.09
N GLY A 104 -2.71 -8.96 3.30
CA GLY A 104 -3.32 -7.69 2.93
C GLY A 104 -2.61 -6.50 3.55
N HIS A 105 -2.38 -6.52 4.86
CA HIS A 105 -1.64 -5.47 5.56
C HIS A 105 -0.19 -5.36 5.06
N ASN A 106 0.50 -6.49 4.84
CA ASN A 106 1.86 -6.47 4.32
C ASN A 106 1.95 -5.91 2.89
N ASN A 107 0.97 -6.20 2.03
CA ASN A 107 0.92 -5.66 0.67
C ASN A 107 0.82 -4.13 0.64
N LEU A 108 0.24 -3.50 1.67
CA LEU A 108 0.17 -2.05 1.80
C LEU A 108 1.55 -1.42 2.08
N LEU A 109 2.49 -2.21 2.62
CA LEU A 109 3.89 -1.82 2.84
C LEU A 109 4.77 -2.08 1.61
N ALA A 110 4.21 -2.59 0.50
CA ALA A 110 5.00 -2.94 -0.68
C ALA A 110 5.77 -1.72 -1.23
N GLY A 111 7.07 -1.93 -1.44
CA GLY A 111 7.98 -0.88 -1.91
C GLY A 111 8.43 0.09 -0.82
N THR A 112 8.31 -0.28 0.46
CA THR A 112 9.02 0.36 1.57
C THR A 112 9.98 -0.64 2.24
N ASP A 113 10.84 -0.13 3.12
CA ASP A 113 11.78 -0.95 3.88
C ASP A 113 11.09 -1.81 4.97
N SER A 114 9.85 -1.44 5.34
CA SER A 114 9.03 -2.21 6.30
C SER A 114 8.25 -3.36 5.66
N PHE A 115 8.42 -3.64 4.37
CA PHE A 115 7.79 -4.79 3.73
C PHE A 115 8.38 -6.12 4.26
N PHE A 116 7.52 -7.00 4.76
CA PHE A 116 7.92 -8.31 5.24
C PHE A 116 8.11 -9.24 4.04
N ASN A 117 9.32 -9.76 3.87
CA ASN A 117 9.55 -10.84 2.91
C ASN A 117 8.81 -12.12 3.35
N ASP A 118 8.68 -13.09 2.44
CA ASP A 118 7.94 -14.32 2.67
C ASP A 118 8.35 -15.04 3.95
N LYS A 119 9.66 -15.09 4.25
CA LYS A 119 10.15 -15.71 5.48
C LYS A 119 9.69 -14.95 6.72
N ALA A 120 9.92 -13.65 6.77
CA ALA A 120 9.55 -12.81 7.90
C ALA A 120 8.02 -12.82 8.13
N LEU A 121 7.25 -12.85 7.05
CA LEU A 121 5.79 -12.93 7.11
C LEU A 121 5.32 -14.28 7.66
N CYS A 122 5.89 -15.40 7.19
CA CYS A 122 5.61 -16.73 7.75
C CYS A 122 5.99 -16.82 9.23
N ASP A 123 7.19 -16.37 9.61
CA ASP A 123 7.65 -16.35 11.00
C ASP A 123 6.68 -15.53 11.89
N THR A 124 6.14 -14.43 11.36
CA THR A 124 5.16 -13.57 12.06
C THR A 124 3.79 -14.25 12.16
N MET A 125 3.33 -14.94 11.11
CA MET A 125 2.10 -15.74 11.15
C MET A 125 2.20 -16.82 12.22
N ASP A 126 3.31 -17.56 12.25
CA ASP A 126 3.55 -18.63 13.22
C ASP A 126 3.52 -18.11 14.67
N ALA A 127 4.12 -16.94 14.92
CA ALA A 127 4.13 -16.31 16.24
C ALA A 127 2.73 -15.85 16.70
N ASN A 128 1.83 -15.55 15.77
CA ASN A 128 0.52 -14.96 16.02
C ASN A 128 -0.66 -15.94 15.81
N MET A 129 -0.37 -17.21 15.50
CA MET A 129 -1.36 -18.28 15.45
C MET A 129 -1.86 -18.66 16.85
N ASP A 130 -3.12 -19.11 16.94
CA ASP A 130 -3.67 -19.58 18.21
C ASP A 130 -2.96 -20.88 18.65
N CYS A 131 -2.59 -20.94 19.94
CA CYS A 131 -1.83 -22.03 20.54
C CYS A 131 -2.53 -23.40 20.48
N LYS A 132 -3.84 -23.44 20.19
CA LYS A 132 -4.57 -24.69 19.94
C LYS A 132 -4.15 -25.37 18.63
N LEU A 133 -3.70 -24.61 17.62
CA LEU A 133 -3.24 -25.17 16.35
C LEU A 133 -1.74 -25.52 16.38
N THR A 134 -0.94 -24.79 17.15
CA THR A 134 0.52 -25.06 17.29
C THR A 134 0.82 -26.39 17.98
N ARG A 135 -0.14 -26.95 18.75
CA ARG A 135 0.00 -28.24 19.43
C ARG A 135 -0.31 -29.47 18.57
N GLU A 136 -0.98 -29.31 17.43
CA GLU A 136 -1.30 -30.46 16.56
C GLU A 136 -0.16 -30.81 15.58
N CYS A 137 0.83 -29.93 15.41
CA CYS A 137 2.00 -30.17 14.54
C CYS A 137 3.24 -30.73 15.26
N ASN A 138 3.21 -30.95 16.57
CA ASN A 138 4.34 -31.51 17.36
C ASN A 138 3.88 -32.58 18.36
N CYS A 139 3.30 -33.67 17.86
CA CYS A 139 3.19 -34.95 18.55
C CYS A 139 3.80 -36.06 17.69
#